data_AF-A0A2E0CVN2-F1
#
_entry.id   AF-A0A2E0CVN2-F1
#
_cell.length_a   1.000
_cell.length_b   1.000
_cell.length_c   1.000
_cell.angle_alpha   90.00
_cell.angle_beta   90.00
_cell.angle_gamma   90.00
#
_symmetry.space_group_name_H-M   'P 1'
#
loop_
_entity.id
_entity.type
_entity.pdbx_description
1 polymer ?
#
loop_
_entity_poly.entity_id
_entity_poly.type
_entity_poly.pdbx_seq_one_letter_code
_entity_poly.pdbx_strand_id
1 'polypeptide(L)'
;LKNLKSENIDTSFVKITKNISTGIASIFIMPSGENSVNAVYGANYEIDKSQINDFEKISDNAGVLLLQQEIPDTTLSLILKTAHKKQIPVILDPAPYKENVIKFYKNINIITPNEIEASSISNTEVKDIPSAKKAARFIRNLGCDNVIITLGAKGIWIEGENISEHVKSFNVKAKSSVAAGDAFNGALGYGIVKNNNLLDSIELAIATSSISVTREGAQNSMPLIGEVIEFINS
;
A
#
# COMPACT_ATOMS: atom_id res chain seq x y z
N LEU A 1 4.37 -1.95 20.05
CA LEU A 1 5.10 -3.25 19.92
C LEU A 1 4.31 -4.46 20.40
N LYS A 2 3.70 -4.48 21.60
CA LYS A 2 2.92 -5.64 22.08
C LYS A 2 1.84 -6.10 21.09
N ASN A 3 1.08 -5.16 20.53
CA ASN A 3 0.05 -5.44 19.51
C ASN A 3 0.63 -6.14 18.26
N LEU A 4 1.71 -5.61 17.69
CA LEU A 4 2.36 -6.23 16.52
C LEU A 4 2.80 -7.67 16.81
N LYS A 5 3.31 -7.94 18.01
CA LYS A 5 3.71 -9.29 18.42
C LYS A 5 2.51 -10.24 18.57
N SER A 6 1.36 -9.78 19.05
CA SER A 6 0.16 -10.63 19.10
C SER A 6 -0.38 -10.95 17.71
N GLU A 7 -0.13 -10.07 16.73
CA GLU A 7 -0.42 -10.31 15.31
C GLU A 7 0.67 -11.11 14.58
N ASN A 8 1.60 -11.75 15.31
CA ASN A 8 2.70 -12.56 14.77
C ASN A 8 3.67 -11.79 13.84
N ILE A 9 3.81 -10.48 14.03
CA ILE A 9 4.79 -9.67 13.31
C ILE A 9 6.13 -9.72 14.05
N ASP A 10 7.20 -10.08 13.33
CA ASP A 10 8.56 -9.99 13.86
C ASP A 10 8.97 -8.52 14.03
N THR A 11 9.12 -8.10 15.30
CA THR A 11 9.50 -6.73 15.65
C THR A 11 11.00 -6.58 15.95
N SER A 12 11.84 -7.57 15.63
CA SER A 12 13.27 -7.56 16.00
C SER A 12 14.04 -6.35 15.44
N PHE A 13 13.57 -5.79 14.33
CA PHE A 13 14.17 -4.63 13.66
C PHE A 13 13.40 -3.31 13.88
N VAL A 14 12.36 -3.32 14.72
CA VAL A 14 11.64 -2.08 15.09
C VAL A 14 12.40 -1.38 16.19
N LYS A 15 12.95 -0.20 15.88
CA LYS A 15 13.72 0.60 16.83
C LYS A 15 12.84 1.46 17.73
N ILE A 16 13.34 1.69 18.94
CA ILE A 16 12.78 2.65 19.90
C ILE A 16 13.71 3.85 19.95
N THR A 17 13.28 4.97 19.39
CA THR A 17 14.03 6.23 19.41
C THR A 17 13.82 6.94 20.75
N LYS A 18 14.91 7.31 21.42
CA LYS A 18 14.84 8.04 22.70
C LYS A 18 14.49 9.50 22.46
N ASN A 19 13.80 10.12 23.43
CA ASN A 19 13.52 11.56 23.47
C ASN A 19 12.64 12.10 22.32
N ILE A 20 11.87 11.25 21.66
CA ILE A 20 10.87 11.65 20.67
C ILE A 20 9.63 10.77 20.80
N SER A 21 8.45 11.35 20.53
CA SER A 21 7.19 10.62 20.52
C SER A 21 7.05 9.76 19.26
N THR A 22 6.36 8.63 19.37
CA THR A 22 5.89 7.89 18.19
C THR A 22 5.00 8.78 17.32
N GLY A 23 5.00 8.54 16.02
CA GLY A 23 4.11 9.24 15.10
C GLY A 23 2.64 9.11 15.50
N ILE A 24 1.89 10.19 15.30
CA ILE A 24 0.44 10.25 15.53
C ILE A 24 -0.24 10.75 14.28
N ALA A 25 -1.48 10.33 14.08
CA ALA A 25 -2.33 10.85 13.01
C ALA A 25 -3.68 11.27 13.60
N SER A 26 -4.06 12.52 13.37
CA SER A 26 -5.39 13.03 13.69
C SER A 26 -6.29 12.84 12.48
N ILE A 27 -7.26 11.93 12.61
CA ILE A 27 -8.20 11.61 11.54
C ILE A 27 -9.49 12.38 11.80
N PHE A 28 -9.86 13.25 10.87
CA PHE A 28 -11.12 13.99 10.87
C PHE A 28 -12.10 13.28 9.94
N ILE A 29 -13.31 12.98 10.44
CA ILE A 29 -14.40 12.45 9.63
C ILE A 29 -15.38 13.60 9.38
N MET A 30 -15.52 13.99 8.11
CA MET A 30 -16.40 15.07 7.70
C MET A 30 -17.87 14.60 7.69
N PRO A 31 -18.85 15.51 7.78
CA PRO A 31 -20.27 15.14 7.67
C PRO A 31 -20.63 14.45 6.35
N SER A 32 -19.84 14.65 5.28
CA SER A 32 -19.95 13.95 4.00
C SER A 32 -19.56 12.47 4.07
N GLY A 33 -18.91 12.03 5.15
CA GLY A 33 -18.29 10.71 5.28
C GLY A 33 -16.85 10.63 4.77
N GLU A 34 -16.34 11.71 4.17
CA GLU A 34 -14.92 11.81 3.78
C GLU A 34 -14.02 11.91 5.00
N ASN A 35 -12.82 11.33 4.93
CA ASN A 35 -11.81 11.45 5.96
C ASN A 35 -10.66 12.38 5.53
N SER A 36 -10.09 13.10 6.49
CA SER A 36 -8.86 13.88 6.32
C SER A 36 -7.87 13.48 7.40
N VAL A 37 -6.64 13.16 7.00
CA VAL A 37 -5.60 12.66 7.90
C VAL A 37 -4.51 13.73 8.04
N ASN A 38 -4.30 14.20 9.27
CA ASN A 38 -3.18 15.07 9.59
C ASN A 38 -2.14 14.29 10.41
N ALA A 39 -1.02 13.94 9.77
CA ALA A 39 0.03 13.14 10.37
C ALA A 39 1.16 14.00 10.97
N VAL A 40 1.58 13.63 12.18
CA VAL A 40 2.81 14.10 12.82
C VAL A 40 3.72 12.89 12.96
N TYR A 41 4.75 12.79 12.11
CA TYR A 41 5.50 11.55 11.95
C TYR A 41 6.37 11.14 13.14
N GLY A 42 6.84 12.10 13.97
CA GLY A 42 7.64 11.81 15.16
C GLY A 42 8.81 10.87 14.87
N ALA A 43 8.92 9.79 15.66
CA ALA A 43 9.96 8.77 15.51
C ALA A 43 10.05 8.13 14.11
N ASN A 44 8.99 8.16 13.29
CA ASN A 44 9.01 7.61 11.92
C ASN A 44 9.99 8.35 11.00
N TYR A 45 10.34 9.61 11.33
CA TYR A 45 11.31 10.41 10.58
C TYR A 45 12.72 10.35 11.17
N GLU A 46 12.92 9.68 12.32
CA GLU A 46 14.21 9.48 12.96
C GLU A 46 14.84 8.15 12.49
N ILE A 47 14.96 7.98 11.17
CA ILE A 47 15.58 6.79 10.60
C ILE A 47 17.07 7.01 10.42
N ASP A 48 17.86 6.20 11.12
CA ASP A 48 19.33 6.28 11.09
C ASP A 48 19.97 5.31 10.07
N LYS A 49 21.27 5.50 9.83
CA LYS A 49 22.06 4.63 8.94
C LYS A 49 22.07 3.17 9.38
N SER A 50 21.96 2.88 10.68
CA SER A 50 21.96 1.50 11.14
C SER A 50 20.66 0.77 10.80
N GLN A 51 19.50 1.44 10.71
CA GLN A 51 18.28 0.82 10.19
C GLN A 51 18.40 0.47 8.70
N ILE A 52 19.12 1.27 7.91
CA ILE A 52 19.43 0.93 6.51
C ILE A 52 20.32 -0.30 6.44
N ASN A 53 21.36 -0.38 7.29
CA ASN A 53 22.23 -1.56 7.36
C ASN A 53 21.47 -2.81 7.84
N ASP A 54 20.51 -2.64 8.74
CA ASP A 54 19.65 -3.73 9.21
C ASP A 54 18.75 -4.23 8.08
N PHE A 55 18.13 -3.32 7.32
CA PHE A 55 17.39 -3.66 6.09
C PHE A 55 18.28 -4.42 5.10
N GLU A 56 19.51 -3.95 4.87
CA GLU A 56 20.47 -4.66 4.02
C GLU A 56 20.81 -6.07 4.51
N LYS A 57 20.72 -6.38 5.80
CA LYS A 57 20.99 -7.74 6.31
C LYS A 57 19.79 -8.67 6.16
N ILE A 58 18.58 -8.17 6.39
CA ILE A 58 17.36 -9.01 6.42
C ILE A 58 16.74 -9.24 5.04
N SER A 59 17.07 -8.36 4.09
CA SER A 59 16.44 -8.30 2.78
C SER A 59 16.78 -9.48 1.86
N ASP A 60 17.80 -10.27 2.17
CA ASP A 60 18.24 -11.40 1.32
C ASP A 60 17.17 -12.50 1.15
N ASN A 61 16.26 -12.63 2.11
CA ASN A 61 15.19 -13.64 2.09
C ASN A 61 13.78 -13.03 1.96
N ALA A 62 13.69 -11.75 1.61
CA ALA A 62 12.39 -11.08 1.48
C ALA A 62 11.70 -11.48 0.17
N GLY A 63 10.51 -12.09 0.27
CA GLY A 63 9.69 -12.42 -0.91
C GLY A 63 9.07 -11.18 -1.57
N VAL A 64 8.73 -10.15 -0.77
CA VAL A 64 8.25 -8.87 -1.24
C VAL A 64 8.62 -7.77 -0.24
N LEU A 65 8.84 -6.57 -0.74
CA LEU A 65 9.00 -5.35 0.04
C LEU A 65 7.79 -4.45 -0.17
N LEU A 66 7.00 -4.24 0.88
CA LEU A 66 5.88 -3.32 0.89
C LEU A 66 6.30 -2.00 1.52
N LEU A 67 6.05 -0.88 0.83
CA LEU A 67 6.45 0.46 1.26
C LEU A 67 5.29 1.46 1.10
N GLN A 68 5.29 2.47 1.97
CA GLN A 68 4.50 3.69 1.87
C GLN A 68 5.45 4.91 1.81
N GLN A 69 4.92 6.13 1.71
CA GLN A 69 5.72 7.36 1.67
C GLN A 69 5.75 8.14 3.00
N GLU A 70 5.49 7.49 4.14
CA GLU A 70 5.48 8.13 5.48
C GLU A 70 6.83 8.12 6.22
N ILE A 71 7.93 7.95 5.48
CA ILE A 71 9.30 7.98 5.98
C ILE A 71 10.12 9.04 5.21
N PRO A 72 11.33 9.42 5.68
CA PRO A 72 12.18 10.37 4.96
C PRO A 72 12.51 9.89 3.55
N ASP A 73 12.45 10.79 2.59
CA ASP A 73 12.60 10.44 1.17
C ASP A 73 14.01 9.96 0.83
N THR A 74 15.01 10.42 1.58
CA THR A 74 16.39 9.92 1.53
C THR A 74 16.47 8.45 1.92
N THR A 75 15.73 8.04 2.97
CA THR A 75 15.62 6.65 3.40
C THR A 75 14.91 5.82 2.36
N LEU A 76 13.75 6.26 1.88
CA LEU A 76 12.98 5.55 0.84
C LEU A 76 13.82 5.34 -0.43
N SER A 77 14.56 6.37 -0.85
CA SER A 77 15.49 6.29 -1.98
C SER A 77 16.58 5.23 -1.80
N LEU A 78 17.13 5.09 -0.59
CA LEU A 78 18.15 4.09 -0.29
C LEU A 78 17.55 2.68 -0.29
N ILE A 79 16.39 2.51 0.34
CA ILE A 79 15.66 1.24 0.37
C ILE A 79 15.34 0.76 -1.05
N LEU A 80 14.79 1.63 -1.92
CA LEU A 80 14.45 1.29 -3.31
C LEU A 80 15.68 0.93 -4.15
N LYS A 81 16.83 1.59 -3.92
CA LYS A 81 18.09 1.23 -4.59
C LYS A 81 18.60 -0.14 -4.14
N THR A 82 18.53 -0.42 -2.84
CA THR A 82 18.95 -1.72 -2.29
C THR A 82 18.04 -2.84 -2.76
N ALA A 83 16.71 -2.63 -2.74
CA ALA A 83 15.74 -3.59 -3.26
C ALA A 83 16.01 -3.93 -4.73
N HIS A 84 16.22 -2.91 -5.57
CA HIS A 84 16.58 -3.11 -6.98
C HIS A 84 17.90 -3.89 -7.14
N LYS A 85 18.96 -3.53 -6.39
CA LYS A 85 20.25 -4.24 -6.46
C LYS A 85 20.11 -5.72 -6.08
N LYS A 86 19.22 -6.02 -5.13
CA LYS A 86 18.96 -7.38 -4.64
C LYS A 86 17.85 -8.11 -5.38
N GLN A 87 17.22 -7.47 -6.37
CA GLN A 87 16.09 -8.00 -7.13
C GLN A 87 14.90 -8.41 -6.24
N ILE A 88 14.65 -7.62 -5.19
CA ILE A 88 13.51 -7.86 -4.29
C ILE A 88 12.28 -7.20 -4.91
N PRO A 89 11.17 -7.94 -5.09
CA PRO A 89 9.93 -7.37 -5.59
C PRO A 89 9.43 -6.24 -4.69
N VAL A 90 9.07 -5.10 -5.27
CA VAL A 90 8.59 -3.92 -4.53
C VAL A 90 7.12 -3.64 -4.86
N ILE A 91 6.30 -3.53 -3.81
CA ILE A 91 4.99 -2.88 -3.85
C ILE A 91 5.13 -1.52 -3.17
N LEU A 92 4.79 -0.44 -3.88
CA LEU A 92 4.71 0.90 -3.33
C LEU A 92 3.26 1.37 -3.28
N ASP A 93 2.78 1.65 -2.08
CA ASP A 93 1.66 2.55 -1.87
C ASP A 93 2.19 3.99 -1.93
N PRO A 94 1.82 4.80 -2.94
CA PRO A 94 2.33 6.14 -3.08
C PRO A 94 1.63 7.15 -2.15
N ALA A 95 0.92 6.72 -1.11
CA ALA A 95 0.32 7.57 -0.09
C ALA A 95 1.32 7.97 1.03
N PRO A 96 1.34 9.25 1.44
CA PRO A 96 0.88 10.43 0.69
C PRO A 96 1.79 10.71 -0.52
N TYR A 97 1.23 11.27 -1.59
CA TYR A 97 1.99 11.54 -2.82
C TYR A 97 3.18 12.50 -2.60
N LYS A 98 4.39 12.05 -2.97
CA LYS A 98 5.60 12.87 -3.07
C LYS A 98 6.27 12.73 -4.43
N GLU A 99 6.48 13.86 -5.09
CA GLU A 99 7.04 13.94 -6.44
C GLU A 99 8.48 13.38 -6.55
N ASN A 100 9.27 13.52 -5.50
CA ASN A 100 10.68 13.14 -5.51
C ASN A 100 10.94 11.62 -5.58
N VAL A 101 9.91 10.80 -5.38
CA VAL A 101 9.97 9.33 -5.49
C VAL A 101 9.79 8.86 -6.93
N ILE A 102 9.19 9.67 -7.82
CA ILE A 102 8.87 9.29 -9.22
C ILE A 102 10.10 8.76 -9.97
N LYS A 103 11.28 9.36 -9.76
CA LYS A 103 12.53 8.92 -10.40
C LYS A 103 12.96 7.47 -10.08
N PHE A 104 12.34 6.86 -9.07
CA PHE A 104 12.57 5.46 -8.68
C PHE A 104 11.46 4.52 -9.15
N TYR A 105 10.44 4.98 -9.87
CA TYR A 105 9.32 4.14 -10.30
C TYR A 105 9.74 2.97 -11.19
N LYS A 106 10.80 3.14 -11.97
CA LYS A 106 11.47 2.05 -12.72
C LYS A 106 12.02 0.90 -11.85
N ASN A 107 12.10 1.08 -10.53
CA ASN A 107 12.53 0.07 -9.58
C ASN A 107 11.35 -0.55 -8.82
N ILE A 108 10.10 -0.28 -9.24
CA ILE A 108 8.87 -0.67 -8.55
C ILE A 108 8.10 -1.65 -9.44
N ASN A 109 7.78 -2.82 -8.90
CA ASN A 109 7.04 -3.84 -9.63
C ASN A 109 5.54 -3.56 -9.63
N ILE A 110 5.01 -3.08 -8.49
CA ILE A 110 3.61 -2.72 -8.36
C ILE A 110 3.48 -1.41 -7.62
N ILE A 111 2.73 -0.46 -8.18
CA ILE A 111 2.35 0.77 -7.49
C ILE A 111 0.82 0.80 -7.32
N THR A 112 0.34 1.20 -6.14
CA THR A 112 -1.08 1.09 -5.75
C THR A 112 -1.74 2.42 -5.37
N PRO A 113 -1.72 3.48 -6.20
CA PRO A 113 -2.36 4.74 -5.85
C PRO A 113 -3.89 4.61 -5.72
N ASN A 114 -4.51 5.43 -4.89
CA ASN A 114 -5.93 5.75 -4.99
C ASN A 114 -6.21 6.81 -6.08
N GLU A 115 -7.46 7.26 -6.22
CA GLU A 115 -7.82 8.28 -7.21
C GLU A 115 -7.05 9.60 -7.03
N ILE A 116 -6.81 10.03 -5.79
CA ILE A 116 -6.15 11.30 -5.45
C ILE A 116 -4.66 11.24 -5.80
N GLU A 117 -3.96 10.18 -5.39
CA GLU A 117 -2.55 10.00 -5.74
C GLU A 117 -2.39 9.78 -7.25
N ALA A 118 -3.23 8.97 -7.87
CA ALA A 118 -3.16 8.72 -9.31
C ALA A 118 -3.39 10.01 -10.10
N SER A 119 -4.32 10.86 -9.65
CA SER A 119 -4.54 12.17 -10.26
C SER A 119 -3.32 13.08 -10.12
N SER A 120 -2.69 13.07 -8.95
CA SER A 120 -1.52 13.89 -8.65
C SER A 120 -0.28 13.46 -9.44
N ILE A 121 -0.06 12.14 -9.59
CA ILE A 121 1.07 11.60 -10.35
C ILE A 121 0.87 11.81 -11.85
N SER A 122 -0.35 11.59 -12.36
CA SER A 122 -0.62 11.57 -13.80
C SER A 122 -1.05 12.92 -14.39
N ASN A 123 -1.27 13.93 -13.54
CA ASN A 123 -1.91 15.19 -13.92
C ASN A 123 -3.24 14.99 -14.69
N THR A 124 -3.96 13.91 -14.39
CA THR A 124 -5.26 13.56 -14.98
C THR A 124 -6.25 13.31 -13.84
N GLU A 125 -7.31 14.11 -13.74
CA GLU A 125 -8.38 13.88 -12.76
C GLU A 125 -9.01 12.49 -12.95
N VAL A 126 -8.83 11.61 -11.97
CA VAL A 126 -9.40 10.27 -11.93
C VAL A 126 -10.79 10.32 -11.28
N LYS A 127 -11.83 10.14 -12.08
CA LYS A 127 -13.25 10.16 -11.64
C LYS A 127 -14.09 9.00 -12.13
N ASP A 128 -13.59 8.26 -13.12
CA ASP A 128 -14.26 7.16 -13.78
C ASP A 128 -13.25 6.15 -14.34
N ILE A 129 -13.75 5.03 -14.88
CA ILE A 129 -12.91 3.97 -15.44
C ILE A 129 -12.04 4.48 -16.61
N PRO A 130 -12.56 5.28 -17.57
CA PRO A 130 -11.72 5.84 -18.64
C PRO A 130 -10.57 6.73 -18.15
N SER A 131 -10.82 7.61 -17.18
CA SER A 131 -9.78 8.47 -16.60
C SER A 131 -8.77 7.67 -15.77
N ALA A 132 -9.21 6.67 -15.01
CA ALA A 132 -8.33 5.73 -14.31
C ALA A 132 -7.40 5.01 -15.29
N LYS A 133 -7.93 4.46 -16.38
CA LYS A 133 -7.13 3.83 -17.45
C LYS A 133 -6.06 4.76 -18.00
N LYS A 134 -6.41 6.02 -18.28
CA LYS A 134 -5.47 7.02 -18.79
C LYS A 134 -4.37 7.32 -17.77
N ALA A 135 -4.74 7.52 -16.50
CA ALA A 135 -3.79 7.75 -15.43
C ALA A 135 -2.86 6.55 -15.23
N ALA A 136 -3.39 5.32 -15.20
CA ALA A 136 -2.60 4.11 -15.00
C ALA A 136 -1.56 3.91 -16.10
N ARG A 137 -1.93 4.16 -17.36
CA ARG A 137 -1.00 4.15 -18.50
C ARG A 137 0.11 5.17 -18.38
N PHE A 138 -0.24 6.40 -17.98
CA PHE A 138 0.76 7.44 -17.75
C PHE A 138 1.75 7.01 -16.66
N ILE A 139 1.26 6.54 -15.52
CA ILE A 139 2.08 6.11 -14.38
C ILE A 139 2.97 4.92 -14.77
N ARG A 140 2.44 3.96 -15.53
CA ARG A 140 3.22 2.82 -16.03
C ARG A 140 4.36 3.28 -16.94
N ASN A 141 4.12 4.29 -17.78
CA ASN A 141 5.16 4.88 -18.63
C ASN A 141 6.26 5.63 -17.84
N LEU A 142 6.08 5.89 -16.54
CA LEU A 142 7.13 6.38 -15.65
C LEU A 142 8.09 5.26 -15.19
N GLY A 143 7.76 4.00 -15.44
CA GLY A 143 8.66 2.85 -15.32
C GLY A 143 8.17 1.69 -14.45
N CYS A 144 7.03 1.79 -13.76
CA CYS A 144 6.51 0.67 -12.97
C CYS A 144 6.08 -0.49 -13.87
N ASP A 145 6.25 -1.75 -13.43
CA ASP A 145 5.79 -2.90 -14.23
C ASP A 145 4.26 -2.95 -14.29
N ASN A 146 3.61 -2.80 -13.13
CA ASN A 146 2.17 -2.83 -12.94
C ASN A 146 1.68 -1.63 -12.11
N VAL A 147 0.54 -1.08 -12.50
CA VAL A 147 -0.15 0.01 -11.81
C VAL A 147 -1.55 -0.44 -11.45
N ILE A 148 -1.86 -0.47 -10.16
CA ILE A 148 -3.20 -0.77 -9.63
C ILE A 148 -3.78 0.51 -9.05
N ILE A 149 -4.73 1.13 -9.74
CA ILE A 149 -5.44 2.29 -9.19
C ILE A 149 -6.64 1.77 -8.40
N THR A 150 -6.70 2.06 -7.10
CA THR A 150 -7.90 1.78 -6.29
C THR A 150 -8.97 2.85 -6.55
N LEU A 151 -10.23 2.41 -6.69
CA LEU A 151 -11.37 3.24 -7.12
C LEU A 151 -12.55 3.15 -6.13
N GLY A 152 -12.23 2.92 -4.84
CA GLY A 152 -13.21 2.67 -3.77
C GLY A 152 -14.21 1.57 -4.12
N ALA A 153 -15.50 1.88 -4.01
CA ALA A 153 -16.60 0.92 -4.30
C ALA A 153 -16.63 0.46 -5.77
N LYS A 154 -15.96 1.17 -6.69
CA LYS A 154 -15.87 0.73 -8.10
C LYS A 154 -14.86 -0.40 -8.28
N GLY A 155 -14.02 -0.72 -7.28
CA GLY A 155 -12.98 -1.75 -7.39
C GLY A 155 -11.62 -1.15 -7.75
N ILE A 156 -10.91 -1.75 -8.71
CA ILE A 156 -9.58 -1.30 -9.13
C ILE A 156 -9.45 -1.25 -10.66
N TRP A 157 -8.55 -0.41 -11.15
CA TRP A 157 -8.00 -0.54 -12.51
C TRP A 157 -6.59 -1.12 -12.43
N ILE A 158 -6.29 -2.16 -13.22
CA ILE A 158 -4.94 -2.72 -13.35
C ILE A 158 -4.40 -2.43 -14.76
N GLU A 159 -3.20 -1.86 -14.84
CA GLU A 159 -2.43 -1.70 -16.08
C GLU A 159 -1.05 -2.32 -15.90
N GLY A 160 -0.73 -3.32 -16.71
CA GLY A 160 0.57 -3.98 -16.80
C GLY A 160 0.95 -4.22 -18.27
N GLU A 161 1.95 -5.07 -18.52
CA GLU A 161 2.40 -5.34 -19.90
C GLU A 161 1.32 -6.06 -20.73
N ASN A 162 0.70 -7.08 -20.15
CA ASN A 162 -0.27 -7.94 -20.82
C ASN A 162 -1.66 -7.89 -20.16
N ILE A 163 -1.91 -6.87 -19.34
CA ILE A 163 -3.14 -6.71 -18.56
C ILE A 163 -3.57 -5.24 -18.55
N SER A 164 -4.84 -4.99 -18.84
CA SER A 164 -5.42 -3.64 -18.92
C SER A 164 -6.93 -3.75 -18.70
N GLU A 165 -7.33 -3.89 -17.44
CA GLU A 165 -8.71 -4.23 -17.10
C GLU A 165 -9.22 -3.57 -15.82
N HIS A 166 -10.54 -3.49 -15.74
CA HIS A 166 -11.28 -3.04 -14.56
C HIS A 166 -11.78 -4.26 -13.79
N VAL A 167 -11.39 -4.36 -12.52
CA VAL A 167 -11.85 -5.42 -11.61
C VAL A 167 -12.80 -4.80 -10.60
N LYS A 168 -14.01 -5.35 -10.47
CA LYS A 168 -15.04 -4.83 -9.57
C LYS A 168 -14.76 -5.20 -8.12
N SER A 169 -15.21 -4.35 -7.20
CA SER A 169 -15.21 -4.66 -5.76
C SER A 169 -16.37 -5.59 -5.38
N PHE A 170 -16.28 -6.22 -4.22
CA PHE A 170 -17.43 -6.88 -3.60
C PHE A 170 -18.40 -5.85 -3.02
N ASN A 171 -19.69 -6.09 -3.22
CA ASN A 171 -20.72 -5.20 -2.70
C ASN A 171 -20.93 -5.42 -1.20
N VAL A 172 -20.52 -4.44 -0.39
CA VAL A 172 -20.60 -4.49 1.07
C VAL A 172 -21.17 -3.19 1.64
N LYS A 173 -21.76 -3.26 2.82
CA LYS A 173 -22.19 -2.06 3.56
C LYS A 173 -21.02 -1.50 4.37
N ALA A 174 -20.34 -0.51 3.81
CA ALA A 174 -19.21 0.15 4.47
C ALA A 174 -19.66 0.89 5.75
N LYS A 175 -18.85 0.73 6.81
CA LYS A 175 -18.93 1.51 8.06
C LYS A 175 -17.79 2.53 8.14
N SER A 176 -16.59 2.17 7.72
CA SER A 176 -15.42 3.03 7.72
C SER A 176 -14.48 2.67 6.58
N SER A 177 -13.92 3.64 5.87
CA SER A 177 -12.89 3.40 4.83
C SER A 177 -11.46 3.49 5.37
N VAL A 178 -11.30 3.74 6.67
CA VAL A 178 -9.98 3.89 7.30
C VAL A 178 -9.18 2.59 7.14
N ALA A 179 -7.94 2.71 6.67
CA ALA A 179 -7.02 1.59 6.41
C ALA A 179 -7.48 0.57 5.35
N ALA A 180 -8.48 0.88 4.52
CA ALA A 180 -8.91 0.01 3.43
C ALA A 180 -7.78 -0.25 2.41
N GLY A 181 -6.98 0.79 2.12
CA GLY A 181 -5.79 0.70 1.26
C GLY A 181 -4.66 -0.11 1.91
N ASP A 182 -4.45 0.04 3.22
CA ASP A 182 -3.47 -0.78 3.96
C ASP A 182 -3.85 -2.26 3.94
N ALA A 183 -5.15 -2.56 4.13
CA ALA A 183 -5.69 -3.91 4.06
C ALA A 183 -5.49 -4.53 2.67
N PHE A 184 -5.77 -3.75 1.63
CA PHE A 184 -5.53 -4.14 0.24
C PHE A 184 -4.05 -4.46 -0.01
N ASN A 185 -3.15 -3.54 0.35
CA ASN A 185 -1.71 -3.68 0.14
C ASN A 185 -1.09 -4.85 0.91
N GLY A 186 -1.50 -5.05 2.16
CA GLY A 186 -1.05 -6.19 2.97
C GLY A 186 -1.45 -7.54 2.35
N ALA A 187 -2.70 -7.67 1.92
CA ALA A 187 -3.18 -8.89 1.26
C ALA A 187 -2.58 -9.10 -0.13
N LEU A 188 -2.35 -8.04 -0.89
CA LEU A 188 -1.65 -8.11 -2.17
C LEU A 188 -0.23 -8.66 -1.99
N GLY A 189 0.52 -8.12 -1.02
CA GLY A 189 1.85 -8.61 -0.67
C GLY A 189 1.84 -10.08 -0.23
N TYR A 190 0.86 -10.48 0.58
CA TYR A 190 0.67 -11.87 0.97
C TYR A 190 0.41 -12.79 -0.24
N GLY A 191 -0.48 -12.40 -1.15
CA GLY A 191 -0.80 -13.18 -2.35
C GLY A 191 0.42 -13.43 -3.24
N ILE A 192 1.24 -12.40 -3.45
CA ILE A 192 2.47 -12.49 -4.23
C ILE A 192 3.47 -13.45 -3.58
N VAL A 193 3.69 -13.35 -2.27
CA VAL A 193 4.59 -14.27 -1.54
C VAL A 193 4.10 -15.71 -1.57
N LYS A 194 2.79 -15.93 -1.67
CA LYS A 194 2.20 -17.27 -1.83
C LYS A 194 2.25 -17.81 -3.26
N ASN A 195 2.91 -17.10 -4.19
CA ASN A 195 3.02 -17.44 -5.61
C ASN A 195 1.66 -17.57 -6.31
N ASN A 196 0.66 -16.82 -5.85
CA ASN A 196 -0.56 -16.65 -6.61
C ASN A 196 -0.25 -15.82 -7.85
N ASN A 197 -1.05 -15.98 -8.91
CA ASN A 197 -0.96 -15.05 -10.02
C ASN A 197 -1.42 -13.65 -9.58
N LEU A 198 -1.09 -12.61 -10.37
CA LEU A 198 -1.38 -11.23 -9.99
C LEU A 198 -2.88 -10.96 -9.81
N LEU A 199 -3.73 -11.54 -10.66
CA LEU A 199 -5.19 -11.36 -10.57
C LEU A 199 -5.77 -12.03 -9.33
N ASP A 200 -5.35 -13.25 -9.01
CA ASP A 200 -5.75 -13.92 -7.76
C ASP A 200 -5.29 -13.14 -6.52
N SER A 201 -4.09 -12.54 -6.59
CA SER A 201 -3.58 -11.68 -5.52
C SER A 201 -4.39 -10.39 -5.38
N ILE A 202 -4.85 -9.83 -6.50
CA ILE A 202 -5.75 -8.67 -6.53
C ILE A 202 -7.12 -9.05 -5.97
N GLU A 203 -7.70 -10.19 -6.34
CA GLU A 203 -8.99 -10.65 -5.80
C GLU A 203 -8.93 -10.82 -4.27
N LEU A 204 -7.86 -11.45 -3.77
CA LEU A 204 -7.61 -11.57 -2.33
C LEU A 204 -7.51 -10.19 -1.66
N ALA A 205 -6.84 -9.24 -2.29
CA ALA A 205 -6.68 -7.88 -1.79
C ALA A 205 -8.01 -7.10 -1.78
N ILE A 206 -8.82 -7.23 -2.83
CA ILE A 206 -10.16 -6.64 -2.90
C ILE A 206 -11.05 -7.24 -1.81
N ALA A 207 -11.09 -8.56 -1.66
CA ALA A 207 -11.88 -9.22 -0.62
C ALA A 207 -11.48 -8.77 0.79
N THR A 208 -10.17 -8.70 1.06
CA THR A 208 -9.62 -8.23 2.34
C THR A 208 -10.06 -6.80 2.64
N SER A 209 -9.95 -5.91 1.64
CA SER A 209 -10.38 -4.51 1.75
C SER A 209 -11.90 -4.40 1.92
N SER A 210 -12.69 -5.19 1.19
CA SER A 210 -14.15 -5.23 1.31
C SER A 210 -14.60 -5.66 2.71
N ILE A 211 -13.93 -6.61 3.35
CA ILE A 211 -14.24 -6.98 4.73
C ILE A 211 -13.83 -5.87 5.70
N SER A 212 -12.63 -5.30 5.55
CA SER A 212 -12.11 -4.29 6.49
C SER A 212 -13.03 -3.07 6.56
N VAL A 213 -13.61 -2.65 5.43
CA VAL A 213 -14.51 -1.48 5.42
C VAL A 213 -15.84 -1.71 6.14
N THR A 214 -16.21 -2.95 6.46
CA THR A 214 -17.43 -3.26 7.24
C THR A 214 -17.24 -3.09 8.75
N ARG A 215 -16.02 -2.76 9.18
CA ARG A 215 -15.60 -2.62 10.58
C ARG A 215 -15.13 -1.19 10.84
N GLU A 216 -14.96 -0.85 12.11
CA GLU A 216 -14.45 0.46 12.53
C GLU A 216 -12.97 0.36 12.93
N GLY A 217 -12.21 1.42 12.67
CA GLY A 217 -10.80 1.51 13.02
C GLY A 217 -9.86 1.01 11.92
N ALA A 218 -8.56 1.11 12.20
CA ALA A 218 -7.49 0.80 11.26
C ALA A 218 -6.98 -0.64 11.46
N GLN A 219 -6.02 -0.86 12.36
CA GLN A 219 -5.41 -2.18 12.56
C GLN A 219 -6.45 -3.23 13.02
N ASN A 220 -7.41 -2.83 13.82
CA ASN A 220 -8.47 -3.67 14.36
C ASN A 220 -9.58 -4.02 13.34
N SER A 221 -9.59 -3.42 12.15
CA SER A 221 -10.52 -3.79 11.08
C SER A 221 -9.99 -4.91 10.19
N MET A 222 -8.68 -5.20 10.25
CA MET A 222 -8.02 -6.19 9.39
C MET A 222 -8.60 -7.60 9.60
N PRO A 223 -9.07 -8.30 8.55
CA PRO A 223 -9.55 -9.67 8.66
C PRO A 223 -8.41 -10.69 8.73
N LEU A 224 -8.73 -11.89 9.22
CA LEU A 224 -7.84 -13.03 9.15
C LEU A 224 -7.98 -13.74 7.80
N ILE A 225 -6.92 -14.41 7.34
CA ILE A 225 -6.92 -15.08 6.04
C ILE A 225 -8.05 -16.11 5.87
N GLY A 226 -8.44 -16.82 6.94
CA GLY A 226 -9.54 -17.78 6.89
C GLY A 226 -10.88 -17.11 6.55
N GLU A 227 -11.14 -15.95 7.15
CA GLU A 227 -12.35 -15.15 6.88
C GLU A 227 -12.37 -14.64 5.44
N VAL A 228 -11.22 -14.21 4.91
CA VAL A 228 -11.10 -13.75 3.52
C VAL A 228 -11.42 -14.88 2.55
N ILE A 229 -10.89 -16.08 2.79
CA ILE A 229 -11.14 -17.25 1.95
C ILE A 229 -12.62 -17.66 2.00
N GLU A 230 -13.23 -17.66 3.19
CA GLU A 230 -14.67 -17.94 3.33
C GLU A 230 -15.52 -16.91 2.57
N PHE A 231 -15.16 -15.63 2.64
CA PHE A 231 -15.85 -14.55 1.94
C PHE A 231 -15.75 -14.63 0.41
N ILE A 232 -14.61 -15.06 -0.14
CA ILE A 232 -14.46 -15.25 -1.59
C ILE A 232 -15.32 -16.42 -2.09
N ASN A 233 -15.51 -17.45 -1.27
CA ASN A 233 -16.26 -18.66 -1.64
C ASN A 233 -17.77 -18.57 -1.41
N SER A 234 -18.28 -17.46 -0.83
CA SER A 234 -19.70 -17.25 -0.54
C SER A 234 -20.45 -16.61 -1.72
#